data_AF-A0A914FBH8-F1
#
_entry.id   AF-A0A914FBH8-F1
#
_cell.length_a   1.000
_cell.length_b   1.000
_cell.length_c   1.000
_cell.angle_alpha   90.00
_cell.angle_beta   90.00
_cell.angle_gamma   90.00
#
_symmetry.space_group_name_H-M   'P 1'
#
loop_
_entity.id
_entity.type
_entity.pdbx_description
1 polymer ?
#
loop_
_entity_poly.entity_id
_entity_poly.type
_entity_poly.pdbx_seq_one_letter_code
_entity_poly.pdbx_strand_id
1 'polypeptide(L)'
;MFEDSSNFIEATQNCVTITNFKPKIVEKMIEFCVTDNIDYDNDDDYDNGTNDEKEERKLSIEKFEEDMFKIAHFYQIDVLLVSFLEIDKLAVIIDLEIYGQKN
;
A
#
# COMPACT_ATOMS: atom_id res chain seq x y z
N MET A 1 -23.24 11.40 -14.94
CA MET A 1 -22.57 11.38 -16.24
C MET A 1 -21.40 10.43 -16.05
N PHE A 2 -21.49 9.21 -16.56
CA PHE A 2 -20.39 8.25 -16.44
C PHE A 2 -19.39 8.57 -17.54
N GLU A 3 -18.16 8.91 -17.17
CA GLU A 3 -17.11 9.17 -18.15
C GLU A 3 -16.80 7.89 -18.91
N ASP A 4 -16.79 7.99 -20.24
CA ASP A 4 -16.51 6.89 -21.14
C ASP A 4 -15.02 6.55 -21.03
N SER A 5 -14.69 5.46 -20.34
CA SER A 5 -13.31 5.01 -20.09
C SER A 5 -12.54 4.67 -21.37
N SER A 6 -13.22 4.64 -22.51
CA SER A 6 -12.65 4.43 -23.85
C SER A 6 -11.73 5.57 -24.32
N ASN A 7 -11.73 6.73 -23.65
CA ASN A 7 -10.87 7.87 -24.00
C ASN A 7 -9.47 7.85 -23.35
N PHE A 8 -9.16 6.87 -22.50
CA PHE A 8 -7.83 6.72 -21.91
C PHE A 8 -6.95 5.82 -22.79
N ILE A 9 -5.76 6.30 -23.16
CA ILE A 9 -4.81 5.58 -24.02
C ILE A 9 -4.47 4.23 -23.37
N GLU A 10 -4.33 4.23 -22.06
CA GLU A 10 -4.07 3.06 -21.22
C GLU A 10 -5.16 1.98 -21.36
N ALA A 11 -6.43 2.39 -21.44
CA ALA A 11 -7.57 1.48 -21.61
C ALA A 11 -7.54 0.81 -23.00
N THR A 12 -7.05 1.52 -24.02
CA THR A 12 -6.93 0.99 -25.38
C THR A 12 -5.71 0.08 -25.54
N GLN A 13 -4.61 0.41 -24.86
CA GLN A 13 -3.36 -0.36 -24.91
C GLN A 13 -3.33 -1.56 -23.96
N ASN A 14 -4.28 -1.63 -23.02
CA ASN A 14 -4.30 -2.61 -21.93
C ASN A 14 -2.96 -2.68 -21.19
N CYS A 15 -2.31 -1.51 -21.05
CA CYS A 15 -0.99 -1.35 -20.47
C CYS A 15 -0.98 -0.05 -19.66
N VAL A 16 -0.56 -0.14 -18.40
CA VAL A 16 -0.46 0.98 -17.48
C VAL A 16 0.98 1.07 -16.99
N THR A 17 1.57 2.26 -17.07
CA THR A 17 2.91 2.52 -16.51
C THR A 17 2.77 3.09 -15.10
N ILE A 18 3.38 2.45 -14.11
CA ILE A 18 3.38 2.90 -12.71
C ILE A 18 4.81 3.32 -12.33
N THR A 19 5.03 4.60 -12.03
CA THR A 19 6.36 5.17 -11.74
C THR A 19 6.55 5.58 -10.28
N ASN A 20 5.46 5.75 -9.53
CA ASN A 20 5.49 6.39 -8.21
C ASN A 20 5.79 5.42 -7.07
N PHE A 21 5.81 4.11 -7.37
CA PHE A 21 5.94 3.05 -6.41
C PHE A 21 7.02 2.06 -6.84
N LYS A 22 7.69 1.45 -5.86
CA LYS A 22 8.66 0.38 -6.14
C LYS A 22 7.93 -0.83 -6.72
N PRO A 23 8.53 -1.57 -7.66
CA PRO A 23 7.92 -2.77 -8.24
C PRO A 23 7.40 -3.77 -7.20
N LYS A 24 8.18 -4.03 -6.13
CA LYS A 24 7.79 -4.96 -5.05
C LYS A 24 6.51 -4.54 -4.31
N ILE A 25 6.27 -3.23 -4.17
CA ILE A 25 5.06 -2.70 -3.52
C ILE A 25 3.85 -2.86 -4.43
N VAL A 26 4.02 -2.59 -5.72
CA VAL A 26 2.97 -2.82 -6.74
C VAL A 26 2.62 -4.30 -6.83
N GLU A 27 3.62 -5.17 -6.82
CA GLU A 27 3.44 -6.63 -6.84
C GLU A 27 2.63 -7.10 -5.63
N LYS A 28 2.99 -6.66 -4.41
CA LYS A 28 2.26 -7.01 -3.19
C LYS A 28 0.84 -6.44 -3.15
N MET A 29 0.62 -5.25 -3.71
CA MET A 29 -0.73 -4.70 -3.89
C MET A 29 -1.56 -5.58 -4.85
N ILE A 30 -0.99 -6.02 -5.97
CA ILE A 30 -1.67 -6.91 -6.92
C ILE A 30 -1.95 -8.27 -6.27
N GLU A 31 -0.98 -8.84 -5.56
CA GLU A 31 -1.13 -10.08 -4.80
C GLU A 31 -2.32 -9.97 -3.85
N PHE A 32 -2.38 -8.91 -3.04
CA PHE A 32 -3.51 -8.64 -2.15
C PHE A 32 -4.85 -8.59 -2.91
N CYS A 33 -4.92 -7.86 -4.04
CA CYS A 33 -6.15 -7.78 -4.84
C CYS A 33 -6.63 -9.14 -5.38
N VAL A 34 -5.72 -10.12 -5.54
CA VAL A 34 -6.04 -11.45 -6.07
C VAL A 34 -6.31 -12.46 -4.94
N THR A 35 -5.56 -12.38 -3.84
CA THR A 35 -5.55 -13.40 -2.78
C THR A 35 -6.23 -12.97 -1.48
N ASP A 36 -6.55 -11.68 -1.35
CA ASP A 36 -7.04 -11.04 -0.11
C ASP A 36 -6.07 -11.19 1.08
N ASN A 37 -4.78 -11.42 0.80
CA ASN A 37 -3.74 -11.62 1.82
C ASN A 37 -2.49 -10.79 1.51
N ILE A 38 -1.83 -10.32 2.57
CA ILE A 38 -0.54 -9.61 2.49
C ILE A 38 0.47 -10.45 3.25
N ASP A 39 1.26 -11.22 2.52
CA ASP A 39 2.43 -11.86 3.13
C ASP A 39 3.59 -10.87 3.18
N TYR A 40 4.03 -10.60 4.40
CA TYR A 40 5.23 -9.85 4.72
C TYR A 40 6.51 -10.66 4.53
N ASP A 41 6.39 -11.85 3.91
CA ASP A 41 7.47 -12.83 3.82
C ASP A 41 8.77 -12.16 3.40
N ASN A 42 9.60 -12.05 4.42
CA ASN A 42 11.02 -11.81 4.34
C ASN A 42 11.59 -13.13 3.84
N ASP A 43 12.33 -13.12 2.74
CA ASP A 43 13.13 -14.25 2.26
C ASP A 43 14.28 -14.63 3.24
N ASP A 44 14.09 -14.51 4.56
CA ASP A 44 15.08 -14.86 5.58
C ASP A 44 14.46 -15.80 6.62
N ASP A 45 14.29 -17.02 6.17
CA ASP A 45 14.10 -18.24 6.94
C ASP A 45 15.36 -18.56 7.78
N TYR A 46 15.78 -17.66 8.68
CA TYR A 46 16.79 -17.91 9.71
C TYR A 46 16.49 -17.09 10.97
N ASP A 47 15.74 -17.72 11.87
CA ASP A 47 15.56 -17.33 13.27
C ASP A 47 16.86 -17.58 14.04
N ASN A 48 17.86 -16.69 13.87
CA ASN A 48 19.02 -16.62 14.77
C ASN A 48 19.77 -15.26 14.70
N GLY A 49 19.05 -14.17 14.46
CA GLY A 49 19.66 -12.84 14.32
C GLY A 49 19.92 -12.11 15.65
N THR A 50 20.99 -11.33 15.69
CA THR A 50 21.36 -10.46 16.82
C THR A 50 20.32 -9.36 17.10
N ASN A 51 20.38 -8.69 18.25
CA ASN A 51 19.42 -7.61 18.59
C ASN A 51 19.40 -6.48 17.53
N ASP A 52 20.56 -6.18 16.93
CA ASP A 52 20.68 -5.16 15.89
C ASP A 52 19.94 -5.57 14.61
N GLU A 53 20.02 -6.84 14.22
CA GLU A 53 19.29 -7.39 13.06
C GLU A 53 17.77 -7.39 13.27
N LYS A 54 17.30 -7.49 14.52
CA LYS A 54 15.86 -7.42 14.85
C LYS A 54 15.32 -5.99 14.72
N GLU A 55 16.09 -4.98 15.11
CA GLU A 55 15.71 -3.58 14.93
C GLU A 55 15.69 -3.19 13.45
N GLU A 56 16.68 -3.63 12.67
CA GLU A 56 16.72 -3.39 11.22
C GLU A 56 15.54 -4.05 10.48
N ARG A 57 15.17 -5.29 10.85
CA ARG A 57 13.98 -5.96 10.31
C ARG A 57 12.71 -5.20 10.66
N LYS A 58 12.56 -4.73 11.90
CA LYS A 58 11.40 -3.94 12.32
C LYS A 58 11.27 -2.65 11.52
N LEU A 59 12.37 -1.93 11.32
CA LEU A 59 12.40 -0.72 10.49
C LEU A 59 12.04 -1.00 9.02
N SER A 60 12.43 -2.16 8.49
CA SER A 60 12.10 -2.57 7.13
C SER A 60 10.60 -2.88 6.94
N ILE A 61 9.97 -3.48 7.96
CA ILE A 61 8.53 -3.78 7.96
C ILE A 61 7.73 -2.47 8.06
N GLU A 62 8.07 -1.58 8.99
CA GLU A 62 7.38 -0.28 9.14
C GLU A 62 7.43 0.54 7.82
N LYS A 63 8.57 0.53 7.14
CA LYS A 63 8.71 1.19 5.83
C LYS A 63 7.89 0.52 4.73
N PHE A 64 7.79 -0.80 4.75
CA PHE A 64 6.96 -1.55 3.81
C PHE A 64 5.47 -1.22 4.03
N GLU A 65 5.00 -1.24 5.28
CA GLU A 65 3.63 -0.85 5.64
C GLU A 65 3.32 0.59 5.22
N GLU A 66 4.24 1.53 5.40
CA GLU A 66 4.07 2.92 4.96
C GLU A 66 3.94 3.03 3.43
N ASP A 67 4.80 2.32 2.68
CA ASP A 67 4.74 2.28 1.22
C ASP A 67 3.43 1.59 0.73
N MET A 68 2.97 0.54 1.41
CA MET A 68 1.70 -0.15 1.15
C MET A 68 0.48 0.70 1.47
N PHE A 69 0.53 1.48 2.55
CA PHE A 69 -0.52 2.43 2.90
C PHE A 69 -0.66 3.52 1.83
N LYS A 70 0.47 4.09 1.37
CA LYS A 70 0.48 5.12 0.33
C LYS A 70 -0.12 4.63 -0.98
N ILE A 71 0.24 3.40 -1.41
CA ILE A 71 -0.29 2.85 -2.66
C ILE A 71 -1.79 2.51 -2.52
N ALA A 72 -2.22 1.98 -1.38
CA ALA A 72 -3.62 1.71 -1.09
C ALA A 72 -4.46 2.99 -1.14
N HIS A 73 -4.00 4.06 -0.50
CA HIS A 73 -4.66 5.37 -0.56
C HIS A 73 -4.67 5.96 -1.98
N PHE A 74 -3.56 5.88 -2.72
CA PHE A 74 -3.45 6.44 -4.07
C PHE A 74 -4.40 5.77 -5.06
N TYR A 75 -4.55 4.44 -4.99
CA TYR A 75 -5.44 3.67 -5.86
C TYR A 75 -6.82 3.39 -5.25
N GLN A 76 -7.14 3.97 -4.09
CA GLN A 76 -8.42 3.83 -3.41
C GLN A 76 -8.81 2.36 -3.14
N ILE A 77 -7.86 1.58 -2.63
CA ILE A 77 -8.07 0.19 -2.23
C ILE A 77 -8.45 0.18 -0.75
N ASP A 78 -9.71 0.49 -0.45
CA ASP A 78 -10.19 0.73 0.92
C ASP A 78 -9.98 -0.47 1.86
N VAL A 79 -10.19 -1.69 1.37
CA VAL A 79 -10.01 -2.92 2.17
C VAL A 79 -8.55 -3.05 2.61
N LEU A 80 -7.61 -2.74 1.72
CA LEU A 80 -6.17 -2.73 2.03
C LEU A 80 -5.83 -1.62 3.03
N LEU A 81 -6.44 -0.44 2.87
CA LEU A 81 -6.23 0.70 3.77
C LEU A 81 -6.65 0.36 5.21
N VAL A 82 -7.81 -0.28 5.37
CA VAL A 82 -8.34 -0.72 6.68
C VAL A 82 -7.46 -1.79 7.32
N SER A 83 -6.79 -2.64 6.55
CA SER A 83 -5.87 -3.65 7.09
C SER A 83 -4.64 -3.07 7.80
N PHE A 84 -4.22 -1.85 7.46
CA PHE A 84 -3.10 -1.16 8.12
C PHE A 84 -3.54 -0.20 9.24
N LEU A 85 -4.85 -0.02 9.38
CA LEU A 85 -5.43 0.83 10.40
C LEU A 85 -5.57 0.04 11.70
N GLU A 86 -4.50 0.03 12.50
CA GLU A 86 -4.69 -0.14 13.95
C GLU A 86 -5.66 0.95 14.41
N ILE A 87 -6.59 0.62 15.32
CA ILE A 87 -7.68 1.50 15.77
C ILE A 87 -7.19 2.91 16.16
N ASP A 88 -5.94 3.03 16.61
CA ASP A 88 -5.32 4.29 17.04
C ASP A 88 -4.82 5.18 15.87
N LYS A 89 -4.60 4.66 14.66
CA LYS A 89 -4.14 5.42 13.47
C LYS A 89 -5.29 5.96 12.61
N LEU A 90 -6.53 5.48 12.79
CA LEU A 90 -7.74 6.01 12.16
C LEU A 90 -7.97 7.50 12.45
N ALA A 91 -7.54 7.97 13.63
CA ALA A 91 -7.66 9.38 14.02
C ALA A 91 -6.91 10.32 13.07
N VAL A 92 -5.79 9.88 12.48
CA VAL A 92 -4.96 10.70 11.59
C VAL A 92 -5.61 10.88 10.21
N ILE A 93 -6.28 9.84 9.69
CA ILE A 93 -6.98 9.93 8.39
C ILE A 93 -8.20 10.84 8.50
N ILE A 94 -8.99 10.70 9.57
CA ILE A 94 -10.14 11.57 9.82
C ILE A 94 -9.68 13.03 9.97
N ASP A 95 -8.58 13.31 10.66
CA ASP A 95 -8.05 14.67 10.78
C ASP A 95 -7.59 15.24 9.42
N LEU A 96 -6.96 14.43 8.55
CA LEU A 96 -6.53 14.88 7.22
C LEU A 96 -7.72 15.18 6.28
N GLU A 97 -8.79 14.37 6.32
CA GLU A 97 -10.00 14.64 5.54
C GLU A 97 -10.78 15.86 6.05
N ILE A 98 -10.82 16.09 7.37
CA ILE A 98 -11.45 17.29 7.96
C ILE A 98 -10.66 18.57 7.63
N TYR A 99 -9.32 18.50 7.58
CA TYR A 99 -8.50 19.64 7.20
C TYR A 99 -8.55 19.95 5.70
N GLY A 100 -8.72 18.94 4.84
CA GLY A 100 -8.88 19.12 3.39
C GLY A 100 -10.20 19.77 2.96
N GLN A 101 -11.24 19.70 3.79
CA GLN A 101 -12.57 20.29 3.52
C GLN A 101 -12.71 21.76 3.95
N LYS A 102 -11.66 22.38 4.53
CA LYS A 102 -11.70 23.77 5.02
C LYS A 102 -11.03 24.81 4.11
N ASN A 103 -10.64 24.45 2.89
CA ASN A 103 -10.16 25.40 1.87
C ASN A 103 -11.09 25.45 0.66
#